data_AF-A0A7W1VU90-F1
#
_entry.id   AF-A0A7W1VU90-F1
#
_cell.length_a   1.000
_cell.length_b   1.000
_cell.length_c   1.000
_cell.angle_alpha   90.00
_cell.angle_beta   90.00
_cell.angle_gamma   90.00
#
_symmetry.space_group_name_H-M   'P 1'
#
loop_
_entity.id
_entity.type
_entity.pdbx_description
1 polymer ?
#
loop_
_entity_poly.entity_id
_entity_poly.type
_entity_poly.pdbx_seq_one_letter_code
_entity_poly.pdbx_strand_id
1 'polypeptide(L)' 'MTQEKLAELADINPRNVRRIEAGEINILITTVARIRKALDCTWDELLSAEWKR' A
#
# COMPACT_ATOMS: atom_id res chain seq x y z
N MET A 1 3.51 -7.87 -9.31
CA MET A 1 3.33 -8.58 -8.02
C MET A 1 1.85 -8.91 -7.84
N THR A 2 1.49 -10.01 -7.17
CA THR A 2 0.09 -10.34 -6.84
C THR A 2 -0.34 -9.70 -5.51
N GLN A 3 -1.65 -9.58 -5.28
CA GLN A 3 -2.19 -9.07 -4.00
C GLN A 3 -1.76 -9.94 -2.81
N GLU A 4 -1.75 -11.26 -2.97
CA GLU A 4 -1.31 -12.21 -1.95
C GLU A 4 0.17 -12.03 -1.63
N LYS A 5 1.00 -11.77 -2.65
CA LYS A 5 2.43 -11.57 -2.44
C LYS A 5 2.73 -10.23 -1.78
N LEU A 6 1.99 -9.19 -2.15
CA LEU A 6 2.09 -7.88 -1.47
C LEU A 6 1.63 -8.00 -0.01
N ALA A 7 0.54 -8.70 0.24
CA ALA A 7 0.01 -8.95 1.58
C ALA A 7 1.04 -9.66 2.47
N GLU A 8 1.71 -10.69 1.94
CA GLU A 8 2.79 -11.41 2.62
C GLU A 8 3.98 -10.47 2.93
N LEU A 9 4.50 -9.77 1.91
CA LEU A 9 5.69 -8.92 2.05
C LEU A 9 5.44 -7.69 2.94
N ALA A 10 4.25 -7.12 2.88
CA ALA A 10 3.86 -6.00 3.71
C ALA A 10 3.33 -6.43 5.09
N ASP A 11 3.13 -7.73 5.34
CA ASP A 11 2.43 -8.32 6.49
C ASP A 11 1.09 -7.61 6.77
N ILE A 12 0.23 -7.64 5.76
CA ILE A 12 -1.13 -7.08 5.75
C ILE A 12 -2.08 -8.22 5.38
N ASN A 13 -3.28 -8.25 5.96
CA ASN A 13 -4.29 -9.21 5.54
C ASN A 13 -4.62 -9.03 4.03
N PRO A 14 -4.65 -10.08 3.19
CA PRO A 14 -4.95 -9.97 1.76
C PRO A 14 -6.29 -9.29 1.44
N ARG A 15 -7.29 -9.40 2.33
CA ARG A 15 -8.55 -8.66 2.22
C ARG A 15 -8.33 -7.16 2.38
N ASN A 16 -7.44 -6.73 3.28
CA ASN A 16 -7.14 -5.32 3.46
C ASN A 16 -6.41 -4.74 2.25
N VAL A 17 -5.52 -5.50 1.59
CA VAL A 17 -4.89 -5.04 0.33
C VAL A 17 -5.95 -4.67 -0.70
N ARG A 18 -6.93 -5.54 -0.93
CA ARG A 18 -8.07 -5.26 -1.83
C ARG A 18 -8.85 -4.01 -1.45
N ARG A 19 -9.14 -3.83 -0.15
CA ARG A 19 -9.89 -2.66 0.34
C ARG A 19 -9.10 -1.36 0.25
N ILE A 20 -7.77 -1.42 0.39
CA ILE A 20 -6.86 -0.29 0.18
C ILE A 20 -6.88 0.12 -1.28
N GLU A 21 -6.71 -0.84 -2.20
CA GLU A 21 -6.74 -0.60 -3.65
C GLU A 21 -8.11 -0.05 -4.13
N ALA A 22 -9.20 -0.49 -3.49
CA ALA A 22 -10.54 0.01 -3.74
C ALA A 22 -10.86 1.36 -3.05
N GLY A 23 -9.95 1.91 -2.22
CA GLY A 23 -10.17 3.15 -1.48
C GLY A 23 -11.22 3.06 -0.36
N GLU A 24 -11.56 1.86 0.12
CA GLU A 24 -12.62 1.64 1.11
C GLU A 24 -12.18 1.88 2.56
N ILE A 25 -10.88 1.93 2.82
CA ILE A 25 -10.34 2.09 4.16
C ILE A 25 -9.21 3.10 4.20
N ASN A 26 -9.20 3.90 5.26
CA ASN A 26 -8.03 4.68 5.64
C ASN A 26 -7.04 3.78 6.40
N ILE A 27 -5.76 3.97 6.12
CA ILE A 27 -4.67 3.20 6.73
C ILE A 27 -3.67 4.12 7.43
N LEU A 28 -2.97 3.57 8.41
CA LEU A 28 -1.90 4.29 9.10
C LEU A 28 -0.72 4.51 8.15
N ILE A 29 0.01 5.62 8.34
CA ILE A 29 1.22 5.91 7.58
C ILE A 29 2.29 4.81 7.71
N THR A 30 2.31 4.09 8.83
CA THR A 30 3.18 2.92 9.05
C THR A 30 2.82 1.76 8.13
N THR A 31 1.53 1.54 7.85
CA THR A 31 1.06 0.56 6.86
C THR A 31 1.47 0.97 5.45
N VAL A 32 1.35 2.26 5.11
CA VAL A 32 1.81 2.78 3.81
C VAL A 32 3.32 2.57 3.64
N ALA A 33 4.11 2.81 4.70
CA ALA A 33 5.56 2.59 4.66
C ALA A 33 5.95 1.12 4.42
N ARG A 34 5.17 0.17 4.98
CA ARG A 34 5.35 -1.27 4.76
C ARG A 34 5.02 -1.66 3.32
N ILE A 35 3.91 -1.13 2.77
CA ILE A 35 3.52 -1.31 1.37
C ILE A 35 4.61 -0.79 0.44
N ARG A 36 5.11 0.43 0.68
CA ARG A 36 6.20 1.03 -0.10
C ARG A 36 7.44 0.13 -0.13
N LYS A 37 7.86 -0.37 1.04
CA LYS A 37 9.02 -1.27 1.16
C LYS A 37 8.78 -2.60 0.43
N ALA A 38 7.58 -3.15 0.50
CA ALA A 38 7.22 -4.40 -0.18
C ALA A 38 7.16 -4.25 -1.71
N LEU A 39 6.77 -3.07 -2.21
CA LEU A 39 6.76 -2.73 -3.63
C LEU A 39 8.14 -2.29 -4.16
N ASP A 40 9.10 -2.07 -3.28
CA ASP A 40 10.43 -1.55 -3.59
C ASP A 40 10.40 -0.25 -4.43
N CYS A 41 9.52 0.68 -4.05
CA CYS A 41 9.35 1.95 -4.74
C CYS A 41 9.64 3.17 -3.85
N THR A 42 9.75 4.33 -4.49
CA THR A 42 9.87 5.63 -3.81
C THR A 42 8.51 6.11 -3.29
N TRP A 43 8.52 7.11 -2.40
CA TRP A 43 7.29 7.75 -1.95
C TRP A 43 6.57 8.47 -3.08
N ASP A 44 7.31 9.04 -4.03
CA ASP A 44 6.75 9.75 -5.18
C ASP A 44 6.06 8.83 -6.19
N GLU A 45 6.50 7.57 -6.29
CA GLU A 45 5.85 6.56 -7.12
C GLU A 45 4.61 5.96 -6.44
N LEU A 46 4.63 5.86 -5.10
CA LEU A 46 3.50 5.33 -4.33
C LEU A 46 2.36 6.34 -4.17
N LEU A 47 2.69 7.62 -3.97
CA LEU A 47 1.73 8.68 -3.71
C LEU A 47 1.49 9.49 -4.99
N SER A 48 0.24 9.58 -5.43
CA SER A 48 -0.13 10.37 -6.61
C SER A 48 0.15 11.85 -6.40
N ALA A 49 0.28 12.60 -7.50
CA ALA A 49 0.45 14.05 -7.45
C ALA A 49 -0.71 14.77 -6.71
N GLU A 50 -1.89 14.14 -6.63
CA GLU A 50 -3.04 14.67 -5.89
C GLU A 50 -2.81 14.74 -4.38
N TRP A 51 -1.90 13.92 -3.84
CA TRP A 51 -1.49 13.98 -2.42
C TRP A 51 -0.44 15.06 -2.11
N LYS A 52 0.19 15.66 -3.13
CA LYS A 52 1.28 16.64 -2.95
C LYS A 52 0.80 18.09 -2.87
N ARG A 53 -0.52 18.31 -2.89
CA ARG A 53 -1.14 19.63 -2.94
C ARG A 53 -1.57 20.12 -1.55
#